data_AF-A0AAE9WNT7-F1
#
_entry.id   AF-A0AAE9WNT7-F1
#
_cell.length_a   1.000
_cell.length_b   1.000
_cell.length_c   1.000
_cell.angle_alpha   90.00
_cell.angle_beta   90.00
_cell.angle_gamma   90.00
#
_symmetry.space_group_name_H-M   'P 1'
#
loop_
_entity.id
_entity.type
_entity.pdbx_description
1 polymer ?
#
loop_
_entity_poly.entity_id
_entity_poly.type
_entity_poly.pdbx_seq_one_letter_code
_entity_poly.pdbx_strand_id
1 'polypeptide(L)' 'MSYDSDSLYNALKNYIHVKKKPVWGTCAGCILLSEKVEKTKDDNIENEYGNEFSLGGLDIEITRNYYGSQVKF' A
#
# COMPACT_ATOMS: atom_id res chain seq x y z
N MET A 1 0.61 27.04 10.49
CA MET A 1 0.97 25.84 9.70
C MET A 1 1.48 24.79 10.66
N SER A 2 0.56 24.05 11.29
CA SER A 2 0.91 22.90 12.11
C SER A 2 1.46 21.83 11.19
N TYR A 3 2.62 21.31 11.55
CA TYR A 3 3.25 20.18 10.89
C TYR A 3 2.29 18.97 10.91
N ASP A 4 1.61 18.70 9.80
CA ASP A 4 0.99 17.39 9.48
C ASP A 4 2.07 16.30 9.22
N SER A 5 3.24 16.44 9.87
CA SER A 5 4.39 15.56 9.72
C SER A 5 4.42 14.39 10.69
N ASP A 6 3.42 14.23 11.56
CA ASP A 6 3.46 13.25 12.66
C ASP A 6 2.77 11.91 12.36
N SER A 7 2.17 11.74 11.17
CA SER A 7 1.64 10.42 10.80
C SER A 7 2.76 9.53 10.24
N LEU A 8 2.80 8.28 10.70
CA LEU A 8 3.75 7.26 10.21
C LEU A 8 3.70 7.13 8.68
N TYR A 9 2.53 7.31 8.09
CA TYR A 9 2.32 7.29 6.64
C TYR A 9 3.14 8.36 5.91
N ASN A 10 3.09 9.60 6.38
CA ASN A 10 3.84 10.72 5.79
C ASN A 10 5.35 10.52 5.98
N ALA A 11 5.77 9.97 7.12
CA ALA A 11 7.18 9.63 7.35
C ALA A 11 7.69 8.55 6.37
N LEU A 12 6.88 7.51 6.13
CA LEU A 12 7.20 6.44 5.18
C LEU A 12 7.23 6.94 3.73
N LYS A 13 6.26 7.76 3.32
CA LYS A 13 6.28 8.41 1.99
C LYS A 13 7.54 9.26 1.80
N ASN A 14 7.92 10.07 2.79
CA ASN A 14 9.16 10.84 2.72
C ASN A 14 10.41 9.95 2.66
N TYR A 15 10.43 8.83 3.37
CA TYR A 15 11.55 7.89 3.35
C TYR A 15 11.75 7.25 1.96
N ILE A 16 10.65 6.86 1.32
CA ILE A 16 10.64 6.22 0.00
C ILE A 16 10.89 7.25 -1.11
N HIS A 17 10.10 8.33 -1.14
CA HIS A 17 10.06 9.25 -2.29
C HIS A 17 11.04 10.41 -2.21
N VAL A 18 11.34 10.92 -1.01
CA VAL A 18 12.24 12.07 -0.82
C VAL A 18 13.65 11.62 -0.50
N LYS A 19 13.81 10.78 0.53
CA LYS A 19 15.13 10.26 0.94
C LYS A 19 15.66 9.16 0.00
N LYS A 20 14.82 8.63 -0.90
CA LYS A 20 15.16 7.59 -1.88
C LYS A 20 15.93 6.41 -1.28
N LYS A 21 15.57 6.03 -0.05
CA LYS A 21 16.20 4.90 0.62
C LYS A 21 15.59 3.60 0.11
N PRO A 22 16.39 2.52 -0.01
CA PRO A 22 15.87 1.23 -0.47
C PRO A 22 14.86 0.69 0.54
N VAL A 23 13.71 0.24 0.03
CA VAL A 23 12.63 -0.37 0.81
C VAL A 23 12.25 -1.69 0.17
N TRP A 24 12.00 -2.70 0.99
CA TRP A 24 11.54 -4.01 0.54
C TRP A 24 10.22 -4.35 1.22
N GLY A 25 9.14 -4.39 0.43
CA GLY A 25 7.82 -4.81 0.89
C GLY A 25 7.56 -6.26 0.52
N THR A 26 7.28 -7.11 1.53
CA THR A 26 6.96 -8.54 1.34
C THR A 26 5.50 -8.83 1.65
N CYS A 27 4.87 -9.74 0.89
CA CYS A 27 3.46 -10.10 1.05
C CYS A 27 2.55 -8.85 0.97
N ALA A 28 1.81 -8.53 2.04
CA ALA A 28 0.99 -7.32 2.12
C ALA A 28 1.81 -6.02 1.97
N GLY A 29 3.10 -6.05 2.33
CA GLY A 29 4.01 -4.92 2.10
C GLY A 29 4.26 -4.63 0.62
N CYS A 30 4.17 -5.64 -0.25
CA CYS A 30 4.25 -5.45 -1.70
C CYS A 30 3.00 -4.72 -2.22
N ILE A 31 1.83 -5.07 -1.68
CA ILE A 31 0.55 -4.41 -1.99
C ILE A 31 0.53 -2.94 -1.55
N LEU A 32 1.20 -2.61 -0.45
CA LEU A 32 1.31 -1.24 0.01
C LEU A 32 2.30 -0.39 -0.82
N LEU A 33 3.28 -1.01 -1.48
CA LEU A 33 4.28 -0.28 -2.31
C LEU A 33 3.87 -0.15 -3.78
N SER A 34 2.92 -0.97 -4.25
CA SER A 34 2.45 -0.95 -5.64
C SER A 34 1.66 0.33 -5.94
N GLU A 35 1.90 0.93 -7.10
CA GLU A 35 1.15 2.10 -7.57
C GLU A 35 -0.35 1.81 -7.72
N LYS A 36 -0.71 0.60 -8.15
CA LYS A 36 -2.10 0.17 -8.34
C LYS A 36 -2.37 -1.16 -7.67
N VAL A 37 -3.53 -1.24 -7.03
CA VAL A 37 -4.05 -2.49 -6.48
C VAL A 37 -5.36 -2.81 -7.21
N GLU A 38 -5.44 -3.95 -7.88
CA GLU A 38 -6.67 -4.41 -8.52
C GLU A 38 -7.77 -4.59 -7.47
N LYS A 39 -8.95 -4.03 -7.75
CA LYS A 39 -10.11 -4.09 -6.85
C LYS A 39 -10.75 -5.48 -6.95
N THR A 40 -10.64 -6.27 -5.89
CA THR A 40 -11.49 -7.45 -5.72
C THR A 40 -12.87 -7.00 -5.27
N LYS A 41 -13.95 -7.58 -5.84
CA LYS A 41 -15.35 -7.18 -5.60
C LYS A 41 -15.80 -7.22 -4.12
N ASP A 42 -15.06 -7.91 -3.26
CA ASP A 42 -15.32 -8.01 -1.82
C ASP A 42 -14.65 -6.92 -0.97
N ASP A 43 -13.74 -6.14 -1.55
CA ASP A 43 -13.03 -5.08 -0.84
C ASP A 43 -13.85 -3.78 -0.90
N ASN A 44 -14.76 -3.59 0.06
CA ASN A 44 -15.43 -2.29 0.33
C ASN A 44 -14.46 -1.20 0.86
N ILE A 45 -13.19 -1.23 0.42
CA ILE A 45 -12.08 -0.41 0.95
C ILE A 45 -12.03 0.98 0.27
N GLU A 46 -12.90 1.24 -0.71
CA GLU A 46 -13.02 2.58 -1.30
C GLU A 46 -13.55 3.64 -0.32
N ASN A 47 -14.10 3.25 0.83
CA ASN A 47 -14.88 4.18 1.65
C ASN A 47 -14.20 4.69 2.92
N GLU A 48 -12.99 4.25 3.28
CA GLU A 48 -12.34 4.70 4.54
C GLU A 48 -11.03 5.49 4.35
N TYR A 49 -10.25 5.22 3.29
CA TYR A 49 -8.95 5.90 3.08
C TYR A 49 -8.66 6.33 1.62
N GLY A 50 -9.61 6.17 0.69
CA GLY A 50 -9.51 6.65 -0.69
C GLY A 50 -8.25 6.21 -1.46
N ASN A 51 -7.79 7.04 -2.41
CA ASN A 51 -6.59 6.84 -3.24
C ASN A 51 -5.26 6.87 -2.45
N GLU A 52 -5.30 7.01 -1.12
CA GLU A 52 -4.11 7.10 -0.25
C GLU A 52 -3.71 5.77 0.39
N PHE A 53 -4.39 4.66 0.06
CA PHE A 53 -4.03 3.35 0.60
C PHE A 53 -2.59 2.89 0.23
N SER A 54 -2.07 3.33 -0.92
CA SER A 54 -0.71 2.99 -1.37
C SER A 54 0.34 4.02 -0.91
N LEU A 55 1.48 3.52 -0.44
CA LEU A 55 2.70 4.30 -0.18
C LEU A 55 3.42 4.64 -1.49
N GLY A 56 3.21 3.85 -2.54
CA GLY A 56 3.89 3.94 -3.83
C GLY A 56 5.38 3.59 -3.77
N GLY A 57 6.05 3.66 -4.92
CA GLY A 57 7.48 3.38 -5.07
C GLY A 57 7.83 2.18 -5.94
N LEU A 58 6.84 1.34 -6.27
CA LEU A 58 6.93 0.32 -7.30
C LEU A 58 5.83 0.58 -8.35
N ASP A 59 6.25 0.88 -9.59
CA ASP A 59 5.33 1.07 -10.73
C ASP A 59 4.83 -0.28 -11.25
N ILE A 60 4.02 -0.94 -10.43
CA ILE A 60 3.40 -2.23 -10.69
C ILE A 60 1.93 -2.18 -10.31
N GLU A 61 1.15 -3.00 -11.00
CA GLU A 61 -0.23 -3.33 -10.61
C GLU A 61 -0.24 -4.70 -9.92
N ILE A 62 -0.89 -4.78 -8.76
CA ILE A 62 -0.93 -6.00 -7.95
C ILE A 62 -2.35 -6.37 -7.58
N THR A 63 -2.64 -7.67 -7.58
CA THR A 63 -3.93 -8.20 -7.14
C THR A 63 -3.82 -8.71 -5.71
N ARG A 64 -4.84 -8.48 -4.88
CA ARG A 64 -4.98 -9.17 -3.60
C ARG A 64 -5.09 -10.67 -3.84
N ASN A 65 -4.79 -11.48 -2.82
CA ASN A 65 -4.70 -12.95 -2.97
C ASN A 65 -5.90 -13.50 -3.76
N TYR A 66 -5.63 -13.92 -4.99
CA TYR A 66 -6.63 -14.50 -5.88
C TYR A 66 -6.88 -15.98 -5.55
N TYR A 67 -5.91 -16.63 -4.93
CA TYR A 67 -5.93 -18.05 -4.65
C TYR A 67 -6.68 -18.35 -3.35
N GLY A 68 -8.00 -18.23 -3.37
CA GLY A 68 -8.93 -18.74 -2.34
C GLY A 68 -8.57 -18.44 -0.87
N SER A 69 -9.23 -19.10 0.07
CA SER A 69 -8.74 -19.13 1.45
C SER A 69 -7.51 -20.03 1.53
N GLN A 70 -6.59 -19.73 2.46
CA GLN A 70 -5.56 -20.68 2.85
C GLN A 70 -6.23 -22.04 3.09
N VAL A 71 -5.62 -23.10 2.54
CA VAL A 71 -6.13 -24.48 2.52
C VAL A 71 -6.82 -24.78 3.85
N LYS A 72 -8.16 -24.89 3.83
CA LYS A 72 -8.92 -25.28 5.02
C LYS A 72 -8.73 -26.79 5.17
N PHE A 73 -7.97 -27.20 6.18
CA PHE A 73 -7.93 -28.58 6.65
C PHE A 73 -9.15 -28.86 7.53
#